data_AF-A0A259RUH8-F1
#
_entry.id   AF-A0A259RUH8-F1
#
_cell.length_a   1.000
_cell.length_b   1.000
_cell.length_c   1.000
_cell.angle_alpha   90.00
_cell.angle_beta   90.00
_cell.angle_gamma   90.00
#
_symmetry.space_group_name_H-M   'P 1'
#
loop_
_entity.id
_entity.type
_entity.pdbx_description
1 polymer ?
#
loop_
_entity_poly.entity_id
_entity_poly.type
_entity_poly.pdbx_seq_one_letter_code
_entity_poly.pdbx_strand_id
1 'polypeptide(L)'
;MTTPRVSSVRVDEEQQTLLIAGEGSAPAEVELAGRRAVAPARIAEDGPEAWSAVLPLRAARWGGAELPLPSGDYALTIDGAPADGLAIETVLLDGLRVSASDRTVRIAPPVDPAYETA
;
A
#
# COMPACT_ATOMS: atom_id res chain seq x y z
N MET A 1 -16.15 -19.80 5.36
CA MET A 1 -15.38 -18.55 5.27
C MET A 1 -14.43 -18.70 4.10
N THR A 2 -14.53 -17.80 3.14
CA THR A 2 -13.66 -17.79 1.95
C THR A 2 -12.39 -17.03 2.32
N THR A 3 -11.21 -17.58 1.99
CA THR A 3 -9.92 -16.94 2.25
C THR A 3 -9.86 -15.56 1.58
N PRO A 4 -9.40 -14.51 2.29
CA PRO A 4 -9.24 -13.19 1.70
C PRO A 4 -8.22 -13.22 0.57
N ARG A 5 -8.54 -12.53 -0.53
CA ARG A 5 -7.62 -12.28 -1.65
C ARG A 5 -7.77 -10.85 -2.16
N VAL A 6 -6.68 -10.26 -2.63
CA VAL A 6 -6.70 -8.96 -3.31
C VAL A 6 -7.36 -9.13 -4.68
N SER A 7 -8.30 -8.24 -5.01
CA SER A 7 -8.92 -8.16 -6.34
C SER A 7 -8.45 -6.92 -7.10
N SER A 8 -8.14 -5.83 -6.41
CA SER A 8 -7.51 -4.65 -7.01
C SER A 8 -6.66 -3.86 -6.02
N VAL A 9 -5.70 -3.13 -6.58
CA VAL A 9 -4.85 -2.20 -5.86
C VAL A 9 -4.75 -0.91 -6.66
N ARG A 10 -4.85 0.24 -5.99
CA ARG A 10 -4.66 1.55 -6.62
C ARG A 10 -4.15 2.58 -5.62
N VAL A 11 -3.59 3.67 -6.12
CA VAL A 11 -3.15 4.81 -5.32
C VAL A 11 -4.24 5.87 -5.33
N ASP A 12 -4.54 6.43 -4.16
CA ASP A 12 -5.27 7.68 -4.02
C ASP A 12 -4.25 8.80 -3.85
N GLU A 13 -4.09 9.63 -4.87
CA GLU A 13 -3.08 10.68 -4.92
C GLU A 13 -3.39 11.83 -3.96
N GLU A 14 -4.67 12.17 -3.81
CA GLU A 14 -5.11 13.28 -2.95
C GLU A 14 -4.91 12.93 -1.48
N GLN A 15 -5.28 11.71 -1.09
CA GLN A 15 -5.17 11.24 0.29
C GLN A 15 -3.80 10.62 0.60
N GLN A 16 -2.97 10.38 -0.43
CA GLN A 16 -1.69 9.68 -0.33
C GLN A 16 -1.80 8.33 0.39
N THR A 17 -2.75 7.53 -0.09
CA THR A 17 -3.02 6.18 0.43
C THR A 17 -2.95 5.13 -0.67
N LEU A 18 -2.67 3.89 -0.26
CA LEU A 18 -2.85 2.71 -1.07
C LEU A 18 -4.22 2.11 -0.74
N LEU A 19 -5.06 2.02 -1.75
CA LEU A 19 -6.39 1.43 -1.64
C LEU A 19 -6.36 0.00 -2.15
N ILE A 20 -6.83 -0.91 -1.31
CA ILE A 20 -7.00 -2.33 -1.62
C ILE A 20 -8.48 -2.63 -1.65
N ALA A 21 -8.93 -3.30 -2.71
CA ALA A 21 -10.18 -4.05 -2.69
C ALA A 21 -9.85 -5.53 -2.73
N GLY A 22 -10.65 -6.32 -2.03
CA GLY A 22 -10.50 -7.76 -1.99
C GLY A 22 -11.81 -8.51 -1.95
N GLU A 23 -11.68 -9.80 -2.22
CA GLU A 23 -12.76 -10.78 -2.24
C GLU A 23 -12.56 -11.77 -1.09
N GLY A 24 -13.63 -12.42 -0.68
CA GLY A 24 -13.65 -13.34 0.45
C GLY A 24 -14.02 -12.63 1.76
N SER A 25 -13.89 -13.35 2.87
CA SER A 25 -14.15 -12.78 4.19
C SER A 25 -13.06 -11.75 4.54
N ALA A 26 -13.42 -10.66 5.21
CA ALA A 26 -12.46 -9.63 5.57
C ALA A 26 -11.32 -10.20 6.42
N PRO A 27 -10.06 -9.86 6.12
CA PRO A 27 -8.92 -10.27 6.92
C PRO A 27 -8.92 -9.57 8.28
N ALA A 28 -8.21 -10.14 9.24
CA ALA A 28 -8.00 -9.51 10.54
C ALA A 28 -6.92 -8.41 10.45
N GLU A 29 -5.96 -8.58 9.55
CA GLU A 29 -4.81 -7.68 9.42
C GLU A 29 -4.39 -7.51 7.96
N VAL A 30 -4.10 -6.26 7.57
CA VAL A 30 -3.51 -5.91 6.28
C VAL A 30 -2.46 -4.85 6.53
N GLU A 31 -1.24 -5.05 6.04
CA GLU A 31 -0.13 -4.12 6.27
C GLU A 31 0.77 -3.97 5.04
N LEU A 32 1.43 -2.82 4.93
CA LEU A 32 2.64 -2.68 4.13
C LEU A 32 3.85 -2.90 5.05
N ALA A 33 4.47 -4.07 4.93
CA ALA A 33 5.62 -4.47 5.73
C ALA A 33 6.93 -4.19 5.00
N GLY A 34 7.72 -3.24 5.50
CA GLY A 34 9.05 -2.90 4.98
C GLY A 34 10.13 -3.02 6.05
N ARG A 35 11.40 -3.02 5.61
CA ARG A 35 12.55 -3.14 6.52
C ARG A 35 12.68 -2.00 7.53
N ARG A 36 12.14 -0.82 7.22
CA ARG A 36 12.30 0.41 8.01
C ARG A 36 11.03 0.89 8.70
N ALA A 37 9.87 0.41 8.24
CA ALA A 37 8.57 0.81 8.74
C ALA A 37 7.53 -0.26 8.37
N VAL A 38 6.50 -0.35 9.18
CA VAL A 38 5.27 -1.09 8.89
C VAL A 38 4.12 -0.08 8.91
N ALA A 39 3.25 -0.14 7.92
CA ALA A 39 2.06 0.70 7.84
C ALA A 39 0.80 -0.17 7.86
N PRO A 40 0.06 -0.20 8.97
CA PRO A 40 -1.16 -0.98 9.08
C PRO A 40 -2.32 -0.31 8.34
N ALA A 41 -3.22 -1.12 7.80
CA ALA A 41 -4.41 -0.65 7.12
C ALA A 41 -5.55 -0.34 8.09
N ARG A 42 -6.47 0.53 7.65
CA ARG A 42 -7.86 0.49 8.10
C ARG A 42 -8.64 -0.44 7.19
N ILE A 43 -9.19 -1.52 7.75
CA ILE A 43 -9.98 -2.52 7.02
C ILE A 43 -11.47 -2.22 7.19
N ALA A 44 -12.25 -2.43 6.13
CA ALA A 44 -13.71 -2.36 6.14
C ALA A 44 -14.33 -3.63 5.57
N GLU A 45 -15.42 -4.08 6.19
CA GLU A 45 -16.28 -5.15 5.67
C GLU A 45 -17.32 -4.53 4.73
N ASP A 46 -17.09 -4.65 3.41
CA ASP A 46 -18.00 -4.09 2.40
C ASP A 46 -19.14 -5.06 2.04
N GLY A 47 -19.04 -6.32 2.49
CA GLY A 47 -20.06 -7.36 2.34
C GLY A 47 -19.58 -8.72 2.86
N PRO A 48 -20.40 -9.78 2.76
CA PRO A 48 -20.03 -11.11 3.26
C PRO A 48 -18.84 -11.75 2.53
N GLU A 49 -18.59 -11.34 1.28
CA GLU A 49 -17.48 -11.81 0.44
C GLU A 49 -16.67 -10.67 -0.19
N ALA A 50 -16.76 -9.46 0.37
CA ALA A 50 -16.07 -8.28 -0.12
C ALA A 50 -15.51 -7.45 1.05
N TRP A 51 -14.30 -6.95 0.86
CA TRP A 51 -13.63 -6.11 1.84
C TRP A 51 -12.76 -5.06 1.15
N SER A 52 -12.43 -4.01 1.88
CA SER A 52 -11.47 -3.01 1.45
C SER A 52 -10.50 -2.67 2.57
N ALA A 53 -9.33 -2.17 2.19
CA ALA A 53 -8.33 -1.71 3.13
C ALA A 53 -7.65 -0.44 2.61
N VAL A 54 -7.43 0.51 3.51
CA VAL A 54 -6.75 1.78 3.24
C VAL A 54 -5.44 1.79 4.00
N LEU A 55 -4.32 1.78 3.28
CA LEU A 55 -2.98 1.86 3.87
C LEU A 55 -2.41 3.26 3.67
N PRO A 56 -1.98 3.94 4.74
CA PRO A 56 -1.32 5.24 4.60
C PRO A 56 0.05 5.07 3.94
N LEU A 57 0.39 5.93 2.98
CA LEU A 57 1.76 6.02 2.43
C LEU A 57 2.63 7.01 3.23
N ARG A 58 2.22 7.26 4.48
CA ARG A 58 2.90 8.07 5.48
C ARG A 58 2.92 7.35 6.81
N ALA A 59 3.92 7.61 7.64
CA ALA A 59 4.01 7.09 9.00
C ALA A 59 4.72 8.10 9.93
N ALA A 60 4.25 8.18 11.17
CA ALA A 60 4.95 8.89 12.23
C ALA A 60 6.12 8.05 12.76
N ARG A 61 7.33 8.63 12.82
CA ARG A 61 8.46 7.98 13.49
C ARG A 61 8.51 8.43 14.95
N TRP A 62 8.28 7.50 15.88
CA TRP A 62 8.34 7.72 17.33
C TRP A 62 7.38 8.79 17.88
N GLY A 63 6.16 8.87 17.32
CA GLY A 63 5.16 9.85 17.75
C GLY A 63 5.43 11.29 17.29
N GLY A 64 6.39 11.49 16.38
CA GLY A 64 6.62 12.77 15.70
C GLY A 64 5.65 13.02 14.53
N ALA A 65 6.00 13.96 13.66
CA ALA A 65 5.20 14.28 12.47
C ALA A 65 5.04 13.07 11.54
N GLU A 66 3.90 12.99 10.84
CA GLU A 66 3.68 12.01 9.78
C GLU A 66 4.47 12.38 8.53
N LEU A 67 5.43 11.52 8.19
CA LEU A 67 6.30 11.69 7.03
C LEU A 67 5.99 10.63 5.97
N PRO A 68 6.27 10.90 4.68
CA PRO A 68 6.23 9.88 3.64
C PRO A 68 6.99 8.62 4.06
N LEU A 69 6.49 7.45 3.64
CA LEU A 69 7.15 6.19 3.96
C LEU A 69 8.61 6.21 3.50
N PRO A 70 9.54 5.66 4.31
CA PRO A 70 10.94 5.54 3.91
C PRO A 70 11.08 4.79 2.59
N SER A 71 12.04 5.19 1.75
CA SER A 71 12.32 4.46 0.52
C SER A 71 12.75 3.01 0.80
N GLY A 72 12.27 2.12 -0.06
CA GLY A 72 12.55 0.69 0.01
C GLY A 72 11.42 -0.14 -0.57
N ASP A 73 11.64 -1.45 -0.49
CA ASP A 73 10.66 -2.45 -0.89
C ASP A 73 9.82 -2.85 0.32
N TYR A 74 8.52 -2.91 0.09
CA TYR A 74 7.49 -3.30 1.04
C TYR A 74 6.72 -4.48 0.47
N ALA A 75 6.31 -5.41 1.32
CA ALA A 75 5.35 -6.44 0.98
C ALA A 75 3.96 -6.02 1.48
N LEU A 76 2.93 -6.18 0.66
CA LEU A 76 1.56 -6.16 1.17
C LEU A 76 1.30 -7.51 1.83
N THR A 77 1.00 -7.52 3.12
CA THR A 77 0.68 -8.75 3.86
C THR A 77 -0.78 -8.75 4.28
N ILE A 78 -1.42 -9.92 4.20
CA ILE A 78 -2.79 -10.18 4.62
C ILE A 78 -2.74 -11.33 5.60
N ASP A 79 -3.16 -11.12 6.84
CA ASP A 79 -3.08 -12.08 7.94
C ASP A 79 -1.67 -12.73 8.04
N GLY A 80 -0.62 -11.91 7.85
CA GLY A 80 0.78 -12.32 7.89
C GLY A 80 1.34 -13.01 6.64
N ALA A 81 0.52 -13.26 5.61
CA ALA A 81 0.97 -13.85 4.35
C ALA A 81 1.14 -12.77 3.26
N PRO A 82 2.19 -12.83 2.42
CA PRO A 82 2.35 -11.88 1.32
C PRO A 82 1.23 -12.06 0.28
N ALA A 83 0.70 -10.93 -0.21
CA ALA A 83 -0.22 -10.89 -1.33
C ALA A 83 0.54 -10.89 -2.66
N ASP A 84 -0.10 -11.49 -3.68
CA ASP A 84 0.44 -11.67 -5.03
C ASP A 84 -0.32 -10.82 -6.05
N GLY A 85 0.23 -10.69 -7.26
CA GLY A 85 -0.49 -10.11 -8.39
C GLY A 85 -0.73 -8.60 -8.29
N LEU A 86 0.06 -7.89 -7.47
CA LEU A 86 0.03 -6.45 -7.36
C LEU A 86 0.57 -5.82 -8.64
N ALA A 87 -0.15 -4.84 -9.17
CA ALA A 87 0.28 -4.08 -10.33
C ALA A 87 -0.14 -2.63 -10.18
N ILE A 88 0.84 -1.74 -10.06
CA ILE A 88 0.64 -0.29 -10.06
C ILE A 88 1.76 0.30 -10.90
N GLU A 89 1.38 1.03 -11.95
CA GLU A 89 2.31 1.92 -12.66
C GLU A 89 2.91 2.94 -11.70
N THR A 90 4.05 3.54 -12.06
CA THR A 90 4.68 4.52 -11.18
C THR A 90 3.80 5.75 -11.01
N VAL A 91 3.40 6.03 -9.76
CA VAL A 91 2.63 7.22 -9.37
C VAL A 91 3.54 8.16 -8.56
N LEU A 92 3.59 9.43 -8.96
CA LEU A 92 4.30 10.49 -8.26
C LEU A 92 3.36 11.16 -7.25
N LEU A 93 3.76 11.16 -5.98
CA LEU A 93 3.04 11.79 -4.88
C LEU A 93 3.90 12.92 -4.28
N ASP A 94 3.28 13.78 -3.48
CA ASP A 94 4.02 14.77 -2.68
C ASP A 94 4.99 14.07 -1.71
N GLY A 95 6.28 14.09 -2.05
CA GLY A 95 7.37 13.57 -1.26
C GLY A 95 7.81 12.13 -1.53
N LEU A 96 7.15 11.38 -2.43
CA LEU A 96 7.59 10.02 -2.84
C LEU A 96 7.04 9.59 -4.21
N ARG A 97 7.57 8.49 -4.75
CA ARG A 97 6.96 7.71 -5.82
C ARG A 97 6.60 6.32 -5.30
N VAL A 98 5.47 5.81 -5.77
CA VAL A 98 5.00 4.47 -5.45
C VAL A 98 4.75 3.69 -6.74
N SER A 99 5.09 2.41 -6.73
CA SER A 99 4.80 1.45 -7.81
C SER A 99 4.63 0.07 -7.19
N ALA A 100 4.02 -0.87 -7.89
CA ALA A 100 3.92 -2.24 -7.42
C ALA A 100 4.05 -3.25 -8.56
N SER A 101 4.71 -4.35 -8.27
CA SER A 101 4.86 -5.48 -9.19
C SER A 101 4.88 -6.79 -8.40
N ASP A 102 3.98 -7.69 -8.79
CA ASP A 102 3.77 -9.01 -8.20
C ASP A 102 3.56 -8.95 -6.68
N ARG A 103 4.60 -9.13 -5.87
CA ARG A 103 4.53 -9.14 -4.40
C ARG A 103 5.08 -7.89 -3.74
N THR A 104 5.64 -6.98 -4.52
CA THR A 104 6.45 -5.87 -4.01
C THR A 104 5.78 -4.54 -4.31
N VAL A 105 5.60 -3.73 -3.28
CA VAL A 105 5.29 -2.30 -3.36
C VAL A 105 6.59 -1.54 -3.14
N ARG A 106 7.01 -0.75 -4.12
CA ARG A 106 8.25 0.01 -4.07
C ARG A 106 7.96 1.47 -3.76
N ILE A 107 8.57 1.95 -2.68
CA ILE A 107 8.61 3.37 -2.33
C ILE A 107 9.97 3.94 -2.73
N ALA A 108 9.94 4.97 -3.56
CA ALA A 108 11.13 5.65 -4.09
C ALA A 108 11.07 7.15 -3.79
N PRO A 109 12.21 7.86 -3.76
CA PRO A 109 12.19 9.32 -3.69
C PRO A 109 11.49 9.91 -4.93
N PRO A 110 10.90 11.12 -4.80
CA PRO A 110 10.38 11.84 -5.96
C PRO A 110 11.53 12.09 -6.93
N VAL A 111 11.25 12.01 -8.23
CA VAL A 111 12.19 12.47 -9.26
C VAL A 111 11.89 13.93 -9.52
N ASP A 112 12.94 14.73 -9.64
CA ASP A 112 12.80 16.09 -10.13
C ASP A 112 12.27 16.04 -11.57
N PRO A 113 11.16 16.74 -11.89
CA PRO A 113 10.55 16.73 -13.22
C PRO A 113 11.53 17.03 -14.36
N ALA A 114 12.63 17.74 -14.07
CA ALA A 114 13.70 18.01 -15.03
C ALA A 114 14.43 16.75 -15.54
N TYR A 115 14.24 15.60 -14.89
CA TYR A 115 14.86 14.31 -15.24
C TYR A 115 13.86 13.25 -15.73
N GLU A 116 12.57 13.60 -15.88
CA GLU A 116 11.63 12.75 -16.62
C GLU A 116 11.94 12.86 -18.11
N THR A 117 12.63 11.85 -18.64
CA THR A 117 12.87 11.71 -20.08
C THR A 117 11.64 11.07 -20.72
N ALA A 118 11.04 11.78 -21.67
CA ALA A 118 9.86 11.39 -22.42
C ALA A 118 10.09 10.20 -23.37
#